data_AF-A0A1C6SND2-F1
#
_entry.id   AF-A0A1C6SND2-F1
#
_cell.length_a   1.000
_cell.length_b   1.000
_cell.length_c   1.000
_cell.angle_alpha   90.00
_cell.angle_beta   90.00
_cell.angle_gamma   90.00
#
_symmetry.space_group_name_H-M   'P 1'
#
loop_
_entity.id
_entity.type
_entity.pdbx_description
1 polymer ?
#
loop_
_entity_poly.entity_id
_entity_poly.type
_entity_poly.pdbx_seq_one_letter_code
_entity_poly.pdbx_strand_id
1 'polypeptide(L)'
;MRTRRQELAEAKAAHNHPTYSTMSFVMGCGVQGPGSGAHVTDGDGRDLLALFDQYGNQSFGYSHERIVAAVAEQLASGRLNSTKILFEEEQIRLTARLAELTGGRLPYAYLANGGGESIDNALKLARAATGRTTFVSALDCFHGKTFAALSAANRPEHAALYRPFLERFRQVPFDDLAALDRAVDGDTAAVLLEPVQAEGGVIVPDEDYLAGVRRICTERGTLLILDEMQTAFGRCGPFFAFDRFGVTPDLVCVGKAFGGGVVPLSAVLGTEAVWDSLRALPSAFGSSLGGNPLCCRVGLAAIEIATEESFGRTVAAHTETLGTRLPALVARFPRLLAAHRGIGMMHGLEFHDETLGGMVLALLLRHGVTSTYSLYHNRVLRVQPPMVISPADLAYGLDVLERVLAEVDARQDDPTGRPAVPCSPVTRTALVPVPCAELRDLLHRQPHLLDPFALDPSGWAPTDDGLTPEFAGTLGHDRVVWADRVTRTPEGVTASAVPDWIWRRLDRTVRVRPVDGDDRRSAVEVRIDWDTGSGPYEPLLAGQLGPFVSDRLDALLARLADEMARTCS
;
A
#
# COMPACT_ATOMS: atom_id res chain seq x y z
N MET A 1 9.62 -23.08 -18.34
CA MET A 1 10.00 -21.77 -18.91
C MET A 1 9.45 -20.68 -18.01
N ARG A 2 10.33 -19.83 -17.47
CA ARG A 2 9.97 -18.71 -16.61
C ARG A 2 9.18 -17.67 -17.40
N THR A 3 8.22 -17.00 -16.77
CA THR A 3 7.54 -15.84 -17.37
C THR A 3 8.39 -14.58 -17.21
N ARG A 4 8.17 -13.55 -18.04
CA ARG A 4 8.83 -12.24 -17.86
C ARG A 4 8.60 -11.68 -16.45
N ARG A 5 7.39 -11.85 -15.91
CA ARG A 5 7.04 -11.42 -14.55
C ARG A 5 7.85 -12.18 -13.50
N GLN A 6 8.01 -13.49 -13.65
CA GLN A 6 8.86 -14.30 -12.77
C GLN A 6 10.33 -13.85 -12.85
N GLU A 7 10.88 -13.66 -14.05
CA GLU A 7 12.28 -13.23 -14.22
C GLU A 7 12.55 -11.88 -13.54
N LEU A 8 11.63 -10.92 -13.67
CA LEU A 8 11.73 -9.62 -12.99
C LEU A 8 11.58 -9.75 -11.47
N ALA A 9 10.73 -10.64 -10.99
CA ALA A 9 10.58 -10.90 -9.56
C ALA A 9 11.82 -11.58 -8.95
N GLU A 10 12.40 -12.55 -9.65
CA GLU A 10 13.68 -13.16 -9.29
C GLU A 10 14.80 -12.10 -9.23
N ALA A 11 14.90 -11.23 -10.25
CA ALA A 11 15.88 -10.15 -10.27
C ALA A 11 15.65 -9.12 -9.15
N LYS A 12 14.40 -8.71 -8.90
CA LYS A 12 14.06 -7.81 -7.79
C LYS A 12 14.39 -8.44 -6.44
N ALA A 13 14.20 -9.74 -6.30
CA ALA A 13 14.53 -10.45 -5.07
C ALA A 13 16.04 -10.53 -4.84
N ALA A 14 16.81 -10.79 -5.90
CA ALA A 14 18.26 -10.90 -5.85
C ALA A 14 18.98 -9.54 -5.65
N HIS A 15 18.40 -8.43 -6.14
CA HIS A 15 19.15 -7.18 -6.28
C HIS A 15 18.48 -5.91 -5.75
N ASN A 16 17.24 -5.98 -5.26
CA ASN A 16 16.53 -4.80 -4.76
C ASN A 16 15.91 -5.03 -3.39
N HIS A 17 14.81 -5.79 -3.32
CA HIS A 17 14.13 -6.06 -2.06
C HIS A 17 13.45 -7.44 -2.09
N PRO A 18 14.06 -8.48 -1.49
CA PRO A 18 13.56 -9.86 -1.53
C PRO A 18 12.11 -9.97 -1.08
N THR A 19 11.83 -9.52 0.15
CA THR A 19 10.50 -9.64 0.74
C THR A 19 9.40 -8.92 -0.04
N TYR A 20 9.64 -7.68 -0.51
CA TYR A 20 8.67 -6.99 -1.37
C TYR A 20 8.54 -7.62 -2.76
N SER A 21 9.55 -8.34 -3.23
CA SER A 21 9.42 -9.08 -4.49
C SER A 21 8.42 -10.22 -4.33
N THR A 22 8.64 -11.07 -3.32
CA THR A 22 7.76 -12.17 -2.96
C THR A 22 6.34 -11.68 -2.71
N MET A 23 6.18 -10.66 -1.86
CA MET A 23 4.88 -10.11 -1.52
C MET A 23 4.13 -9.60 -2.76
N SER A 24 4.76 -8.78 -3.61
CA SER A 24 4.14 -8.29 -4.85
C SER A 24 3.79 -9.43 -5.82
N PHE A 25 4.65 -10.45 -5.90
CA PHE A 25 4.41 -11.59 -6.79
C PHE A 25 3.22 -12.42 -6.32
N VAL A 26 3.21 -12.80 -5.04
CA VAL A 26 2.12 -13.55 -4.41
C VAL A 26 0.82 -12.76 -4.47
N MET A 27 0.85 -11.44 -4.31
CA MET A 27 -0.34 -10.57 -4.44
C MET A 27 -0.94 -10.51 -5.85
N GLY A 28 -0.30 -11.10 -6.86
CA GLY A 28 -0.75 -11.02 -8.25
C GLY A 28 -0.36 -9.71 -8.96
N CYS A 29 0.50 -8.87 -8.37
CA CYS A 29 0.95 -7.62 -9.00
C CYS A 29 1.75 -7.90 -10.29
N GLY A 30 1.22 -7.48 -11.43
CA GLY A 30 1.86 -7.61 -12.74
C GLY A 30 3.05 -6.66 -12.97
N VAL A 31 3.64 -6.75 -14.17
CA VAL A 31 4.62 -5.77 -14.64
C VAL A 31 3.88 -4.52 -15.09
N GLN A 32 4.27 -3.34 -14.65
CA GLN A 32 3.58 -2.10 -15.02
C GLN A 32 3.74 -1.80 -16.53
N GLY A 33 2.63 -1.53 -17.20
CA GLY A 33 2.53 -1.00 -18.55
C GLY A 33 2.19 0.51 -18.58
N PRO A 34 1.90 1.08 -19.76
CA PRO A 34 1.47 2.47 -19.88
C PRO A 34 0.13 2.72 -19.16
N GLY A 35 -0.08 3.96 -18.71
CA GLY A 35 -1.33 4.39 -18.11
C GLY A 35 -1.78 5.75 -18.63
N SER A 36 -3.10 5.98 -18.55
CA SER A 36 -3.77 7.23 -18.92
C SER A 36 -4.97 7.45 -18.00
N GLY A 37 -5.11 8.66 -17.43
CA GLY A 37 -6.22 8.98 -16.53
C GLY A 37 -6.23 8.04 -15.31
N ALA A 38 -7.36 7.38 -15.04
CA ALA A 38 -7.45 6.41 -13.95
C ALA A 38 -7.02 4.98 -14.32
N HIS A 39 -6.53 4.75 -15.54
CA HIS A 39 -6.23 3.42 -16.06
C HIS A 39 -4.74 3.17 -16.20
N VAL A 40 -4.31 1.94 -15.92
CA VAL A 40 -2.95 1.44 -16.13
C VAL A 40 -3.01 0.02 -16.67
N THR A 41 -2.22 -0.29 -17.69
CA THR A 41 -2.14 -1.68 -18.18
C THR A 41 -1.06 -2.47 -17.45
N ASP A 42 -1.19 -3.79 -17.40
CA ASP A 42 -0.10 -4.67 -16.99
C ASP A 42 0.69 -5.25 -18.18
N GLY A 43 1.72 -6.04 -17.87
CA GLY A 43 2.64 -6.64 -18.84
C GLY A 43 1.99 -7.66 -19.77
N ASP A 44 0.78 -8.13 -19.44
CA ASP A 44 -0.04 -9.04 -20.25
C ASP A 44 -1.10 -8.27 -21.07
N GLY A 45 -1.09 -6.93 -21.00
CA GLY A 45 -1.98 -6.04 -21.73
C GLY A 45 -3.36 -5.87 -21.08
N ARG A 46 -3.54 -6.35 -19.85
CA ARG A 46 -4.79 -6.19 -19.13
C ARG A 46 -4.94 -4.76 -18.64
N ASP A 47 -6.10 -4.17 -18.87
CA ASP A 47 -6.45 -2.85 -18.34
C ASP A 47 -6.88 -2.94 -16.87
N LEU A 48 -6.32 -2.05 -16.04
CA LEU A 48 -6.58 -1.98 -14.61
C LEU A 48 -7.02 -0.56 -14.24
N LEU A 49 -8.22 -0.45 -13.66
CA LEU A 49 -8.74 0.79 -13.11
C LEU A 49 -8.15 1.06 -11.71
N ALA A 50 -7.68 2.27 -11.45
CA ALA A 50 -7.13 2.67 -10.18
C ALA A 50 -8.17 3.31 -9.25
N LEU A 51 -8.56 2.59 -8.21
CA LEU A 51 -9.20 3.17 -7.01
C LEU A 51 -8.19 3.65 -5.98
N PHE A 52 -6.91 3.64 -6.33
CA PHE A 52 -5.80 4.14 -5.52
C PHE A 52 -4.75 4.82 -6.40
N ASP A 53 -4.42 6.06 -6.06
CA ASP A 53 -3.56 6.94 -6.84
C ASP A 53 -2.08 6.94 -6.40
N GLN A 54 -1.57 5.80 -5.92
CA GLN A 54 -0.17 5.65 -5.53
C GLN A 54 0.26 6.60 -4.41
N TYR A 55 -0.49 6.60 -3.31
CA TYR A 55 -0.25 7.40 -2.12
C TYR A 55 -0.33 8.90 -2.40
N GLY A 56 -1.18 9.35 -3.32
CA GLY A 56 -1.34 10.74 -3.73
C GLY A 56 -0.47 11.18 -4.92
N ASN A 57 0.46 10.35 -5.39
CA ASN A 57 1.38 10.72 -6.47
C ASN A 57 0.67 10.84 -7.83
N GLN A 58 -0.30 9.98 -8.11
CA GLN A 58 -1.08 9.96 -9.35
C GLN A 58 -2.42 10.70 -9.17
N SER A 59 -2.43 11.77 -8.36
CA SER A 59 -3.64 12.55 -8.06
C SER A 59 -4.35 13.09 -9.32
N PHE A 60 -3.60 13.41 -10.36
CA PHE A 60 -4.13 13.86 -11.66
C PHE A 60 -4.24 12.73 -12.69
N GLY A 61 -4.16 11.48 -12.25
CA GLY A 61 -4.13 10.32 -13.13
C GLY A 61 -2.78 10.11 -13.82
N TYR A 62 -2.64 8.94 -14.43
CA TYR A 62 -1.46 8.57 -15.19
C TYR A 62 -1.36 9.42 -16.46
N SER A 63 -0.15 9.89 -16.76
CA SER A 63 0.19 10.57 -18.03
C SER A 63 -0.73 11.74 -18.40
N HIS A 64 -1.16 12.55 -17.43
CA HIS A 64 -2.03 13.69 -17.69
C HIS A 64 -1.44 14.59 -18.78
N GLU A 65 -2.21 14.86 -19.85
CA GLU A 65 -1.71 15.46 -21.09
C GLU A 65 -0.97 16.79 -20.86
N ARG A 66 -1.53 17.68 -20.04
CA ARG A 66 -0.94 18.99 -19.71
C ARG A 66 0.35 18.88 -18.90
N ILE A 67 0.48 17.86 -18.07
CA ILE A 67 1.69 17.61 -17.28
C ILE A 67 2.80 17.07 -18.18
N VAL A 68 2.46 16.11 -19.06
CA VAL A 68 3.39 15.57 -20.06
C VAL A 68 3.85 16.67 -21.02
N ALA A 69 2.94 17.55 -21.46
CA ALA A 69 3.28 18.71 -22.28
C ALA A 69 4.25 19.66 -21.55
N ALA A 70 3.99 19.98 -20.29
CA ALA A 70 4.87 20.83 -19.48
C ALA A 70 6.28 20.23 -19.34
N VAL A 71 6.41 18.90 -19.17
CA VAL A 71 7.69 18.19 -19.18
C VAL A 71 8.37 18.35 -20.54
N ALA A 72 7.68 18.03 -21.63
CA ALA A 72 8.24 18.07 -22.99
C ALA A 72 8.71 19.47 -23.39
N GLU A 73 7.91 20.51 -23.10
CA GLU A 73 8.27 21.91 -23.31
C GLU A 73 9.52 22.31 -22.55
N GLN A 74 9.60 21.94 -21.26
CA GLN A 74 10.75 22.28 -20.43
C GLN A 74 12.01 21.54 -20.86
N LEU A 75 11.89 20.27 -21.28
CA LEU A 75 12.98 19.49 -21.87
C LEU A 75 13.52 20.18 -23.14
N ALA A 76 12.63 20.61 -24.03
CA ALA A 76 13.00 21.30 -25.26
C ALA A 76 13.70 22.66 -25.00
N SER A 77 13.42 23.30 -23.86
CA SER A 77 14.04 24.58 -23.50
C SER A 77 15.54 24.48 -23.13
N GLY A 78 16.04 23.28 -22.79
CA GLY A 78 17.40 23.05 -22.32
C GLY A 78 17.68 23.54 -20.88
N ARG A 79 16.71 24.18 -20.22
CA ARG A 79 16.83 24.70 -18.83
C ARG A 79 16.36 23.64 -17.85
N LEU A 80 17.11 22.54 -17.73
CA LEU A 80 16.61 21.35 -17.01
C LEU A 80 16.92 21.38 -15.51
N ASN A 81 18.07 21.96 -15.15
CA ASN A 81 18.57 21.96 -13.78
C ASN A 81 18.81 23.38 -13.27
N SER A 82 18.81 23.53 -11.94
CA SER A 82 19.17 24.79 -11.29
C SER A 82 20.68 24.98 -11.36
N THR A 83 21.09 26.21 -11.69
CA THR A 83 22.50 26.62 -11.68
C THR A 83 22.94 27.04 -10.28
N LYS A 84 21.98 27.38 -9.40
CA LYS A 84 22.20 27.97 -8.08
C LYS A 84 22.95 29.31 -8.12
N ILE A 85 23.13 29.89 -9.30
CA ILE A 85 23.91 31.11 -9.55
C ILE A 85 23.06 32.16 -10.26
N LEU A 86 22.27 31.74 -11.27
CA LEU A 86 21.39 32.60 -12.04
C LEU A 86 19.97 32.58 -11.45
N PHE A 87 19.18 33.61 -11.74
CA PHE A 87 17.75 33.57 -11.44
C PHE A 87 17.04 32.53 -12.30
N GLU A 88 16.37 31.58 -11.65
CA GLU A 88 15.56 30.57 -12.33
C GLU A 88 14.07 30.97 -12.35
N GLU A 89 13.60 31.39 -13.53
CA GLU A 89 12.25 31.93 -13.74
C GLU A 89 11.13 30.99 -13.24
N GLU A 90 11.17 29.71 -13.62
CA GLU A 90 10.13 28.74 -13.22
C GLU A 90 10.10 28.54 -11.70
N GLN A 91 11.27 28.59 -11.04
CA GLN A 91 11.38 28.49 -9.59
C GLN A 91 10.72 29.70 -8.91
N ILE A 92 11.04 30.91 -9.38
CA ILE A 92 10.50 32.17 -8.85
C ILE A 92 8.98 32.24 -9.06
N ARG A 93 8.50 31.86 -10.25
CA ARG A 93 7.07 31.81 -10.55
C ARG A 93 6.35 30.82 -9.66
N LEU A 94 6.92 29.64 -9.45
CA LEU A 94 6.30 28.62 -8.62
C LEU A 94 6.19 29.05 -7.14
N THR A 95 7.25 29.61 -6.57
CA THR A 95 7.21 30.06 -5.17
C THR A 95 6.25 31.24 -4.97
N ALA A 96 6.15 32.15 -5.95
CA ALA A 96 5.14 33.22 -5.94
C ALA A 96 3.71 32.65 -5.97
N ARG A 97 3.44 31.67 -6.85
CA ARG A 97 2.12 31.01 -6.92
C ARG A 97 1.77 30.28 -5.63
N LEU A 98 2.73 29.63 -4.98
CA LEU A 98 2.53 29.00 -3.67
C LEU A 98 2.12 30.04 -2.60
N ALA A 99 2.77 31.21 -2.56
CA ALA A 99 2.39 32.27 -1.63
C ALA A 99 0.96 32.78 -1.89
N GLU A 100 0.59 32.98 -3.16
CA GLU A 100 -0.76 33.41 -3.57
C GLU A 100 -1.85 32.40 -3.16
N LEU A 101 -1.58 31.09 -3.28
CA LEU A 101 -2.51 30.04 -2.86
C LEU A 101 -2.83 30.06 -1.36
N THR A 102 -1.92 30.59 -0.54
CA THR A 102 -2.15 30.77 0.89
C THR A 102 -2.78 32.12 1.22
N GLY A 103 -3.12 32.94 0.22
CA GLY A 103 -3.57 34.32 0.41
C GLY A 103 -2.49 35.23 1.01
N GLY A 104 -1.21 34.89 0.81
CA GLY A 104 -0.07 35.60 1.40
C GLY A 104 0.20 35.29 2.88
N ARG A 105 -0.57 34.38 3.51
CA ARG A 105 -0.37 33.98 4.91
C ARG A 105 0.98 33.28 5.12
N LEU A 106 1.46 32.54 4.11
CA LEU A 106 2.75 31.85 4.10
C LEU A 106 3.56 32.35 2.89
N PRO A 107 4.20 33.53 2.99
CA PRO A 107 4.79 34.21 1.83
C PRO A 107 6.10 33.60 1.34
N TYR A 108 6.74 32.73 2.12
CA TYR A 108 8.03 32.13 1.78
C TYR A 108 7.91 30.63 1.55
N ALA A 109 8.62 30.13 0.55
CA ALA A 109 8.66 28.72 0.21
C ALA A 109 10.09 28.27 -0.11
N TYR A 110 10.44 27.07 0.34
CA TYR A 110 11.65 26.36 -0.07
C TYR A 110 11.29 25.06 -0.77
N LEU A 111 11.87 24.81 -1.94
CA LEU A 111 11.59 23.65 -2.77
C LEU A 111 12.62 22.54 -2.53
N ALA A 112 12.13 21.31 -2.40
CA ALA A 112 12.86 20.07 -2.12
C ALA A 112 12.39 18.94 -3.05
N ASN A 113 13.01 17.76 -2.96
CA ASN A 113 12.70 16.64 -3.88
C ASN A 113 11.72 15.63 -3.27
N GLY A 114 11.69 15.50 -1.94
CA GLY A 114 10.85 14.51 -1.27
C GLY A 114 10.28 14.97 0.06
N GLY A 115 9.17 14.35 0.47
CA GLY A 115 8.43 14.78 1.66
C GLY A 115 9.23 14.74 2.95
N GLY A 116 10.03 13.69 3.19
CA GLY A 116 10.91 13.63 4.36
C GLY A 116 11.96 14.74 4.38
N GLU A 117 12.46 15.18 3.21
CA GLU A 117 13.38 16.32 3.11
C GLU A 117 12.68 17.63 3.50
N SER A 118 11.42 17.84 3.05
CA SER A 118 10.63 19.00 3.46
C SER A 118 10.32 19.01 4.96
N ILE A 119 9.98 17.86 5.55
CA ILE A 119 9.73 17.74 6.98
C ILE A 119 11.01 18.02 7.77
N ASP A 120 12.13 17.41 7.41
CA ASP A 120 13.43 17.67 8.06
C ASP A 120 13.80 19.17 8.00
N ASN A 121 13.51 19.85 6.88
CA ASN A 121 13.73 21.29 6.75
C ASN A 121 12.75 22.13 7.58
N ALA A 122 11.48 21.73 7.69
CA ALA A 122 10.50 22.37 8.57
C ALA A 122 10.91 22.26 10.05
N LEU A 123 11.43 21.10 10.48
CA LEU A 123 11.95 20.90 11.82
C LEU A 123 13.17 21.80 12.11
N LYS A 124 14.08 21.96 11.15
CA LYS A 124 15.22 22.89 11.27
C LYS A 124 14.77 24.34 11.41
N LEU A 125 13.85 24.78 10.54
CA LEU A 125 13.24 26.10 10.57
C LEU A 125 12.58 26.39 11.92
N ALA A 126 11.82 25.44 12.45
CA ALA A 126 11.15 25.60 13.74
C ALA A 126 12.14 25.79 14.90
N ARG A 127 13.23 25.01 14.93
CA ARG A 127 14.29 25.19 15.95
C ARG A 127 15.01 26.52 15.78
N ALA A 128 15.34 26.90 14.54
CA ALA A 128 16.04 28.15 14.26
C ALA A 128 15.22 29.38 14.66
N ALA A 129 13.92 29.37 14.39
CA ALA A 129 13.02 30.47 14.72
C ALA A 129 12.71 30.59 16.23
N THR A 130 12.63 29.47 16.95
CA THR A 130 12.22 29.47 18.36
C THR A 130 13.38 29.39 19.35
N GLY A 131 14.55 28.89 18.93
CA GLY A 131 15.65 28.52 19.82
C GLY A 131 15.36 27.30 20.72
N ARG A 132 14.19 26.67 20.55
CA ARG A 132 13.71 25.52 21.32
C ARG A 132 14.05 24.22 20.60
N THR A 133 14.02 23.09 21.30
CA THR A 133 14.55 21.83 20.74
C THR A 133 13.55 20.66 20.68
N THR A 134 12.49 20.71 21.48
CA THR A 134 11.49 19.63 21.57
C THR A 134 10.45 19.75 20.47
N PHE A 135 10.01 18.60 19.94
CA PHE A 135 8.88 18.50 19.02
C PHE A 135 7.78 17.62 19.62
N VAL A 136 6.53 17.98 19.36
CA VAL A 136 5.36 17.15 19.67
C VAL A 136 4.75 16.65 18.37
N SER A 137 4.43 15.37 18.29
CA SER A 137 3.78 14.73 17.14
C SER A 137 2.68 13.78 17.60
N ALA A 138 1.83 13.35 16.67
CA ALA A 138 0.79 12.37 16.98
C ALA A 138 1.31 10.92 16.85
N LEU A 139 0.73 10.01 17.63
CA LEU A 139 0.85 8.56 17.40
C LEU A 139 0.30 8.22 16.00
N ASP A 140 0.85 7.17 15.40
CA ASP A 140 0.50 6.66 14.06
C ASP A 140 0.67 7.64 12.89
N CYS A 141 1.30 8.81 13.11
CA CYS A 141 1.61 9.77 12.05
C CYS A 141 2.60 9.21 11.02
N PHE A 142 2.51 9.68 9.77
CA PHE A 142 3.50 9.41 8.73
C PHE A 142 4.04 10.72 8.15
N HIS A 143 5.29 11.05 8.51
CA HIS A 143 5.99 12.23 8.01
C HIS A 143 7.16 11.91 7.08
N GLY A 144 7.31 10.63 6.70
CA GLY A 144 8.41 10.14 5.87
C GLY A 144 9.39 9.25 6.63
N LYS A 145 10.50 8.92 5.94
CA LYS A 145 11.46 7.89 6.38
C LYS A 145 12.90 8.40 6.50
N THR A 146 13.15 9.70 6.37
CA THR A 146 14.41 10.31 6.83
C THR A 146 14.50 10.18 8.34
N PHE A 147 15.70 10.10 8.92
CA PHE A 147 15.84 9.80 10.36
C PHE A 147 15.09 10.79 11.26
N ALA A 148 15.09 12.10 10.95
CA ALA A 148 14.37 13.07 11.76
C ALA A 148 12.85 12.93 11.60
N ALA A 149 12.32 12.87 10.37
CA ALA A 149 10.90 12.62 10.14
C ALA A 149 10.41 11.28 10.72
N LEU A 150 11.19 10.20 10.58
CA LEU A 150 10.88 8.87 11.11
C LEU A 150 10.78 8.87 12.64
N SER A 151 11.53 9.76 13.31
CA SER A 151 11.50 9.94 14.76
C SER A 151 10.16 10.46 15.27
N ALA A 152 9.36 11.13 14.42
CA ALA A 152 8.06 11.67 14.80
C ALA A 152 7.06 10.56 15.18
N ALA A 153 7.05 9.44 14.45
CA ALA A 153 6.13 8.34 14.75
C ALA A 153 6.63 7.41 15.87
N ASN A 154 7.96 7.21 15.99
CA ASN A 154 8.61 6.34 16.98
C ASN A 154 7.95 4.95 17.13
N ARG A 155 7.50 4.37 16.01
CA ARG A 155 6.82 3.07 15.98
C ARG A 155 7.72 1.94 16.51
N PRO A 156 7.20 0.98 17.30
CA PRO A 156 7.97 -0.14 17.84
C PRO A 156 8.71 -0.95 16.77
N GLU A 157 8.09 -1.18 15.62
CA GLU A 157 8.65 -1.97 14.52
C GLU A 157 9.87 -1.29 13.89
N HIS A 158 9.83 0.04 13.74
CA HIS A 158 10.99 0.81 13.27
C HIS A 158 12.04 0.98 14.36
N ALA A 159 11.61 1.17 15.61
CA ALA A 159 12.48 1.32 16.76
C ALA A 159 13.36 0.09 17.01
N ALA A 160 12.83 -1.11 16.75
CA ALA A 160 13.57 -2.36 16.84
C ALA A 160 14.76 -2.45 15.86
N LEU A 161 14.72 -1.67 14.76
CA LEU A 161 15.73 -1.72 13.69
C LEU A 161 16.70 -0.53 13.72
N TYR A 162 16.25 0.65 14.11
CA TYR A 162 16.96 1.90 13.79
C TYR A 162 17.33 2.79 14.97
N ARG A 163 17.02 2.39 16.22
CA ARG A 163 17.35 3.20 17.39
C ARG A 163 18.87 3.44 17.54
N PRO A 164 19.29 4.59 18.09
CA PRO A 164 18.45 5.68 18.63
C PRO A 164 17.88 6.62 17.55
N PHE A 165 16.67 7.13 17.78
CA PHE A 165 16.02 8.17 16.97
C PHE A 165 16.44 9.58 17.41
N LEU A 166 16.04 10.62 16.67
CA LEU A 166 16.26 12.01 17.05
C LEU A 166 15.67 12.26 18.43
N GLU A 167 16.52 12.73 19.34
CA GLU A 167 16.12 13.04 20.70
C GLU A 167 15.06 14.17 20.74
N ARG A 168 14.28 14.21 21.82
CA ARG A 168 13.28 15.24 22.12
C ARG A 168 12.06 15.28 21.18
N PHE A 169 11.62 14.13 20.69
CA PHE A 169 10.25 13.96 20.21
C PHE A 169 9.34 13.44 21.33
N ARG A 170 8.13 13.99 21.43
CA ARG A 170 7.07 13.54 22.33
C ARG A 170 5.84 13.19 21.49
N GLN A 171 5.44 11.92 21.53
CA GLN A 171 4.23 11.47 20.85
C GLN A 171 3.00 11.58 21.77
N VAL A 172 1.89 12.10 21.25
CA VAL A 172 0.58 12.14 21.92
C VAL A 172 -0.47 11.42 21.07
N PRO A 173 -1.57 10.90 21.64
CA PRO A 173 -2.69 10.42 20.84
C PRO A 173 -3.18 11.49 19.86
N PHE A 174 -3.46 11.10 18.61
CA PHE A 174 -4.10 11.99 17.66
C PHE A 174 -5.51 12.30 18.15
N ASP A 175 -5.99 13.52 17.88
CA ASP A 175 -7.31 13.99 18.31
C ASP A 175 -7.52 14.09 19.84
N ASP A 176 -6.44 14.24 20.62
CA ASP A 176 -6.50 14.46 22.08
C ASP A 176 -5.84 15.80 22.45
N LEU A 177 -6.66 16.86 22.51
CA LEU A 177 -6.21 18.20 22.89
C LEU A 177 -5.63 18.26 24.31
N ALA A 178 -6.13 17.45 25.24
CA ALA A 178 -5.69 17.49 26.62
C ALA A 178 -4.29 16.85 26.75
N ALA A 179 -4.02 15.76 26.03
CA ALA A 179 -2.70 15.18 25.95
C ALA A 179 -1.70 16.12 25.26
N LEU A 180 -2.11 16.75 24.16
CA LEU A 180 -1.29 17.72 23.45
C LEU A 180 -0.93 18.92 24.35
N ASP A 181 -1.91 19.50 25.05
CA ASP A 181 -1.68 20.63 25.96
C ASP A 181 -0.69 20.30 27.09
N ARG A 182 -0.73 19.06 27.63
CA ARG A 182 0.24 18.58 28.63
C ARG A 182 1.64 18.38 28.05
N ALA A 183 1.74 18.01 26.77
CA ALA A 183 3.02 17.70 26.13
C ALA A 183 3.79 18.94 25.66
N VAL A 184 3.10 20.03 25.36
CA VAL A 184 3.71 21.30 24.92
C VAL A 184 4.18 22.12 26.13
N ASP A 185 5.46 22.45 26.16
CA ASP A 185 6.09 23.25 27.23
C ASP A 185 7.01 24.36 26.66
N GLY A 186 7.73 25.05 27.56
CA GLY A 186 8.63 26.15 27.19
C GLY A 186 9.83 25.77 26.31
N ASP A 187 10.16 24.47 26.16
CA ASP A 187 11.21 23.97 25.25
C ASP A 187 10.61 23.36 23.96
N THR A 188 9.29 23.44 23.77
CA THR A 188 8.63 22.91 22.58
C THR A 188 8.72 23.90 21.42
N ALA A 189 9.50 23.54 20.40
CA ALA A 189 9.70 24.31 19.17
C ALA A 189 8.47 24.24 18.26
N ALA A 190 7.95 23.03 18.03
CA ALA A 190 6.79 22.85 17.17
C ALA A 190 5.93 21.62 17.52
N VAL A 191 4.66 21.72 17.17
CA VAL A 191 3.73 20.61 16.97
C VAL A 191 3.71 20.26 15.48
N LEU A 192 3.96 18.99 15.15
CA LEU A 192 3.95 18.46 13.78
C LEU A 192 2.78 17.47 13.63
N LEU A 193 1.85 17.75 12.71
CA LEU A 193 0.66 16.93 12.47
C LEU A 193 0.32 16.85 10.98
N GLU A 194 -0.34 15.76 10.57
CA GLU A 194 -1.13 15.72 9.34
C GLU A 194 -2.52 16.29 9.63
N PRO A 195 -3.19 17.02 8.71
CA PRO A 195 -4.60 17.38 8.90
C PRO A 195 -5.52 16.15 8.97
N VAL A 196 -5.18 15.10 8.22
CA VAL A 196 -5.83 13.79 8.20
C VAL A 196 -4.72 12.75 8.13
N GLN A 197 -4.66 11.80 9.07
CA GLN A 197 -3.59 10.78 9.07
C GLN A 197 -3.89 9.71 8.03
N ALA A 198 -3.20 9.77 6.88
CA ALA A 198 -3.50 8.88 5.76
C ALA A 198 -3.00 7.45 6.01
N GLU A 199 -1.72 7.30 6.35
CA GLU A 199 -1.11 5.98 6.59
C GLU A 199 -1.50 5.36 7.93
N GLY A 200 -1.97 6.18 8.88
CA GLY A 200 -2.57 5.72 10.14
C GLY A 200 -3.95 5.07 9.98
N GLY A 201 -4.47 4.99 8.75
CA GLY A 201 -5.78 4.40 8.46
C GLY A 201 -6.86 5.43 8.14
N VAL A 202 -6.48 6.54 7.49
CA VAL A 202 -7.38 7.63 7.06
C VAL A 202 -8.16 8.21 8.25
N ILE A 203 -7.43 8.62 9.30
CA ILE A 203 -8.03 9.18 10.50
C ILE A 203 -8.37 10.65 10.27
N VAL A 204 -9.67 10.96 10.19
CA VAL A 204 -10.19 12.33 10.14
C VAL A 204 -10.42 12.78 11.59
N PRO A 205 -9.78 13.86 12.06
CA PRO A 205 -10.00 14.34 13.42
C PRO A 205 -11.37 15.03 13.55
N ASP A 206 -11.80 15.23 14.79
CA ASP A 206 -12.94 16.09 15.11
C ASP A 206 -12.77 17.51 14.54
N GLU A 207 -13.87 18.15 14.15
CA GLU A 207 -13.86 19.44 13.42
C GLU A 207 -13.08 20.54 14.17
N ASP A 208 -13.18 20.55 15.51
CA ASP A 208 -12.56 21.57 16.37
C ASP A 208 -11.10 21.24 16.77
N TYR A 209 -10.58 20.05 16.44
CA TYR A 209 -9.27 19.60 16.91
C TYR A 209 -8.14 20.51 16.46
N LEU A 210 -8.00 20.74 15.14
CA LEU A 210 -6.89 21.55 14.63
C LEU A 210 -7.00 23.01 15.10
N ALA A 211 -8.21 23.54 15.27
CA ALA A 211 -8.43 24.87 15.84
C ALA A 211 -7.96 24.92 17.31
N GLY A 212 -8.25 23.87 18.09
CA GLY A 212 -7.73 23.70 19.45
C GLY A 212 -6.21 23.61 19.50
N VAL A 213 -5.59 22.83 18.60
CA VAL A 213 -4.12 22.72 18.49
C VAL A 213 -3.52 24.09 18.16
N ARG A 214 -4.08 24.81 17.18
CA ARG A 214 -3.63 26.14 16.82
C ARG A 214 -3.63 27.09 18.02
N ARG A 215 -4.73 27.09 18.79
CA ARG A 215 -4.85 27.89 20.01
C ARG A 215 -3.74 27.56 21.02
N ILE A 216 -3.53 26.28 21.32
CA ILE A 216 -2.47 25.83 22.26
C ILE A 216 -1.09 26.29 21.78
N CYS A 217 -0.78 26.09 20.49
CA CYS A 217 0.48 26.52 19.89
C CYS A 217 0.69 28.04 20.05
N THR A 218 -0.34 28.84 19.76
CA THR A 218 -0.29 30.30 19.89
C THR A 218 -0.09 30.74 21.35
N GLU A 219 -0.85 30.18 22.29
CA GLU A 219 -0.75 30.52 23.73
C GLU A 219 0.64 30.19 24.32
N ARG A 220 1.31 29.15 23.82
CA ARG A 220 2.60 28.66 24.33
C ARG A 220 3.81 29.16 23.53
N GLY A 221 3.59 29.94 22.48
CA GLY A 221 4.64 30.38 21.55
C GLY A 221 5.35 29.22 20.87
N THR A 222 4.61 28.13 20.61
CA THR A 222 5.07 26.95 19.88
C THR A 222 4.55 27.03 18.45
N LEU A 223 5.36 26.62 17.48
CA LEU A 223 4.95 26.66 16.07
C LEU A 223 4.05 25.47 15.72
N LEU A 224 3.13 25.66 14.78
CA LEU A 224 2.35 24.59 14.18
C LEU A 224 2.91 24.27 12.79
N ILE A 225 3.28 23.02 12.57
CA ILE A 225 3.68 22.46 11.27
C ILE A 225 2.58 21.51 10.82
N LEU A 226 2.02 21.76 9.64
CA LEU A 226 1.10 20.81 8.99
C LEU A 226 1.78 20.09 7.82
N ASP A 227 1.77 18.76 7.88
CA ASP A 227 2.15 17.89 6.78
C ASP A 227 0.95 17.66 5.87
N GLU A 228 0.94 18.40 4.76
CA GLU A 228 -0.09 18.35 3.74
C GLU A 228 0.38 17.62 2.48
N MET A 229 1.34 16.69 2.64
CA MET A 229 1.83 15.90 1.52
C MET A 229 0.68 15.15 0.83
N GLN A 230 -0.24 14.54 1.59
CA GLN A 230 -1.37 13.77 1.04
C GLN A 230 -2.67 14.55 0.93
N THR A 231 -2.87 15.58 1.75
CA THR A 231 -4.18 16.24 1.92
C THR A 231 -4.39 17.46 1.02
N ALA A 232 -3.32 18.00 0.43
CA ALA A 232 -3.36 19.16 -0.45
C ALA A 232 -3.90 18.84 -1.87
N PHE A 233 -3.85 19.84 -2.74
CA PHE A 233 -4.29 19.82 -4.14
C PHE A 233 -5.77 19.49 -4.33
N GLY A 234 -6.61 19.78 -3.33
CA GLY A 234 -8.05 19.50 -3.39
C GLY A 234 -8.44 18.12 -2.86
N ARG A 235 -7.48 17.29 -2.42
CA ARG A 235 -7.75 15.93 -1.94
C ARG A 235 -8.82 15.90 -0.84
N CYS A 236 -8.77 16.83 0.10
CA CYS A 236 -9.73 16.95 1.19
C CYS A 236 -10.76 18.09 0.99
N GLY A 237 -10.90 18.58 -0.24
CA GLY A 237 -11.79 19.68 -0.63
C GLY A 237 -11.01 20.91 -1.11
N PRO A 238 -10.58 21.83 -0.22
CA PRO A 238 -9.78 22.99 -0.62
C PRO A 238 -8.37 22.62 -1.09
N PHE A 239 -7.64 23.58 -1.69
CA PHE A 239 -6.27 23.33 -2.15
C PHE A 239 -5.35 22.87 -0.99
N PHE A 240 -5.39 23.56 0.15
CA PHE A 240 -4.79 23.08 1.40
C PHE A 240 -5.89 22.66 2.36
N ALA A 241 -5.80 21.48 2.94
CA ALA A 241 -6.80 20.96 3.85
C ALA A 241 -6.93 21.80 5.13
N PHE A 242 -5.90 22.52 5.57
CA PHE A 242 -5.99 23.42 6.72
C PHE A 242 -7.11 24.47 6.58
N ASP A 243 -7.45 24.89 5.35
CA ASP A 243 -8.51 25.87 5.11
C ASP A 243 -9.88 25.28 5.44
N ARG A 244 -10.05 23.96 5.27
CA ARG A 244 -11.27 23.26 5.68
C ARG A 244 -11.50 23.35 7.19
N PHE A 245 -10.42 23.26 7.95
CA PHE A 245 -10.46 23.31 9.41
C PHE A 245 -10.33 24.74 9.97
N GLY A 246 -10.32 25.77 9.10
CA GLY A 246 -10.24 27.17 9.52
C GLY A 246 -8.93 27.54 10.21
N VAL A 247 -7.84 26.81 9.96
CA VAL A 247 -6.55 27.00 10.63
C VAL A 247 -5.49 27.47 9.65
N THR A 248 -4.57 28.33 10.11
CA THR A 248 -3.33 28.63 9.39
C THR A 248 -2.14 28.15 10.22
N PRO A 249 -1.29 27.25 9.70
CA PRO A 249 -0.09 26.82 10.40
C PRO A 249 1.01 27.89 10.31
N ASP A 250 2.08 27.72 11.06
CA ASP A 250 3.29 28.54 10.91
C ASP A 250 4.17 28.03 9.75
N LEU A 251 4.12 26.71 9.51
CA LEU A 251 4.78 26.02 8.42
C LEU A 251 3.83 24.98 7.80
N VAL A 252 3.84 24.83 6.48
CA VAL A 252 3.15 23.73 5.80
C VAL A 252 4.10 23.02 4.85
N CYS A 253 4.08 21.69 4.87
CA CYS A 253 4.84 20.85 3.95
C CYS A 253 3.91 20.27 2.88
N VAL A 254 4.30 20.34 1.61
CA VAL A 254 3.49 19.87 0.47
C VAL A 254 4.36 19.10 -0.54
N GLY A 255 3.79 18.14 -1.27
CA GLY A 255 4.51 17.32 -2.24
C GLY A 255 3.57 16.40 -3.02
N LYS A 256 3.98 15.16 -3.31
CA LYS A 256 3.18 14.11 -3.96
C LYS A 256 2.49 14.59 -5.25
N ALA A 257 1.20 14.93 -5.18
CA ALA A 257 0.44 15.53 -6.28
C ALA A 257 1.19 16.71 -6.93
N PHE A 258 1.96 17.45 -6.14
CA PHE A 258 2.77 18.56 -6.59
C PHE A 258 3.74 18.22 -7.74
N GLY A 259 4.28 17.00 -7.75
CA GLY A 259 5.15 16.49 -8.81
C GLY A 259 4.41 16.00 -10.05
N GLY A 260 3.07 16.12 -10.09
CA GLY A 260 2.24 15.73 -11.21
C GLY A 260 2.24 14.22 -11.52
N GLY A 261 2.77 13.39 -10.62
CA GLY A 261 3.00 11.96 -10.85
C GLY A 261 4.19 11.63 -11.75
N VAL A 262 5.03 12.62 -12.09
CA VAL A 262 6.13 12.46 -13.07
C VAL A 262 7.50 12.82 -12.50
N VAL A 263 7.60 13.85 -11.65
CA VAL A 263 8.88 14.36 -11.12
C VAL A 263 8.87 14.48 -9.59
N PRO A 264 10.02 14.31 -8.92
CA PRO A 264 10.12 14.53 -7.48
C PRO A 264 10.06 16.02 -7.15
N LEU A 265 8.99 16.46 -6.49
CA LEU A 265 8.82 17.84 -6.05
C LEU A 265 8.07 17.91 -4.72
N SER A 266 8.60 18.74 -3.83
CA SER A 266 8.02 19.05 -2.53
C SER A 266 8.42 20.45 -2.10
N ALA A 267 7.74 21.01 -1.11
CA ALA A 267 8.08 22.30 -0.54
C ALA A 267 7.75 22.36 0.95
N VAL A 268 8.45 23.26 1.63
CA VAL A 268 8.02 23.81 2.93
C VAL A 268 7.71 25.29 2.71
N LEU A 269 6.52 25.72 3.11
CA LEU A 269 6.10 27.12 3.11
C LEU A 269 6.04 27.59 4.56
N GLY A 270 6.29 28.89 4.80
CA GLY A 270 6.28 29.45 6.16
C GLY A 270 5.96 30.93 6.23
N THR A 271 5.65 31.37 7.45
CA THR A 271 5.48 32.78 7.79
C THR A 271 6.82 33.53 7.71
N GLU A 272 6.76 34.86 7.61
CA GLU A 272 7.96 35.71 7.66
C GLU A 272 8.76 35.51 8.95
N ALA A 273 8.07 35.43 10.10
CA ALA A 273 8.70 35.26 11.40
C ALA A 273 9.56 33.98 11.48
N VAL A 274 9.12 32.88 10.87
CA VAL A 274 9.89 31.63 10.84
C VAL A 274 11.09 31.75 9.89
N TRP A 275 10.88 32.39 8.74
CA TRP A 275 11.91 32.56 7.71
C TRP A 275 13.01 33.55 8.08
N ASP A 276 12.73 34.49 8.99
CA ASP A 276 13.69 35.52 9.42
C ASP A 276 15.00 34.92 9.96
N SER A 277 14.90 33.75 10.59
CA SER A 277 16.05 32.96 11.08
C SER A 277 17.09 32.64 9.99
N LEU A 278 16.67 32.54 8.72
CA LEU A 278 17.55 32.27 7.59
C LEU A 278 18.25 33.50 7.03
N ARG A 279 17.84 34.72 7.41
CA ARG A 279 18.57 35.93 7.00
C ARG A 279 20.00 35.92 7.54
N ALA A 280 20.21 35.32 8.72
CA ALA A 280 21.53 35.16 9.32
C ALA A 280 22.38 34.08 8.64
N LEU A 281 21.77 32.99 8.18
CA LEU A 281 22.46 31.89 7.52
C LEU A 281 21.61 31.32 6.35
N PRO A 282 21.65 31.95 5.16
CA PRO A 282 20.80 31.57 4.02
C PRO A 282 21.03 30.14 3.51
N SER A 283 22.19 29.55 3.83
CA SER A 283 22.60 28.20 3.45
C SER A 283 22.39 27.14 4.56
N ALA A 284 21.66 27.48 5.64
CA ALA A 284 21.45 26.59 6.79
C ALA A 284 20.72 25.27 6.44
N PHE A 285 19.98 25.24 5.34
CA PHE A 285 19.45 24.01 4.75
C PHE A 285 19.44 24.11 3.22
N GLY A 286 19.50 22.95 2.56
CA GLY A 286 19.91 22.84 1.17
C GLY A 286 19.31 21.62 0.48
N SER A 287 19.23 21.70 -0.85
CA SER A 287 18.80 20.62 -1.73
C SER A 287 19.49 20.80 -3.08
N SER A 288 20.27 19.79 -3.49
CA SER A 288 21.06 19.87 -4.73
C SER A 288 20.17 20.05 -5.95
N LEU A 289 19.09 19.26 -6.04
CA LEU A 289 18.12 19.29 -7.14
C LEU A 289 16.81 20.01 -6.77
N GLY A 290 16.61 20.37 -5.50
CA GLY A 290 15.41 21.07 -5.06
C GLY A 290 15.22 22.37 -5.81
N GLY A 291 14.02 22.57 -6.36
CA GLY A 291 13.66 23.75 -7.15
C GLY A 291 14.29 23.81 -8.54
N ASN A 292 14.73 22.68 -9.13
CA ASN A 292 15.17 22.69 -10.52
C ASN A 292 14.03 23.12 -11.47
N PRO A 293 14.32 23.82 -12.59
CA PRO A 293 13.27 24.37 -13.45
C PRO A 293 12.35 23.32 -14.09
N LEU A 294 12.86 22.10 -14.37
CA LEU A 294 12.02 20.99 -14.84
C LEU A 294 10.90 20.67 -13.86
N CYS A 295 11.25 20.45 -12.60
CA CYS A 295 10.26 20.17 -11.56
C CYS A 295 9.34 21.37 -11.33
N CYS A 296 9.87 22.59 -11.36
CA CYS A 296 9.06 23.78 -11.13
C CYS A 296 8.00 24.01 -12.21
N ARG A 297 8.35 23.78 -13.49
CA ARG A 297 7.40 23.88 -14.61
C ARG A 297 6.27 22.86 -14.49
N VAL A 298 6.57 21.64 -14.04
CA VAL A 298 5.56 20.61 -13.73
C VAL A 298 4.69 21.02 -12.55
N GLY A 299 5.29 21.52 -11.47
CA GLY A 299 4.56 22.00 -10.29
C GLY A 299 3.58 23.14 -10.62
N LEU A 300 3.97 24.05 -11.53
CA LEU A 300 3.07 25.08 -12.05
C LEU A 300 1.87 24.47 -12.79
N ALA A 301 2.10 23.51 -13.69
CA ALA A 301 1.02 22.82 -14.40
C ALA A 301 0.08 22.06 -13.43
N ALA A 302 0.62 21.43 -12.38
CA ALA A 302 -0.16 20.78 -11.34
C ALA A 302 -1.06 21.77 -10.57
N ILE A 303 -0.52 22.95 -10.21
CA ILE A 303 -1.29 24.03 -9.57
C ILE A 303 -2.38 24.57 -10.50
N GLU A 304 -2.07 24.79 -11.78
CA GLU A 304 -3.04 25.25 -12.77
C GLU A 304 -4.24 24.30 -12.84
N ILE A 305 -4.00 22.99 -12.97
CA ILE A 305 -5.07 21.98 -13.00
C ILE A 305 -5.89 22.01 -11.70
N ALA A 306 -5.22 21.97 -10.54
CA ALA A 306 -5.90 21.88 -9.24
C ALA A 306 -6.68 23.14 -8.84
N THR A 307 -6.41 24.28 -9.48
CA THR A 307 -7.08 25.56 -9.20
C THR A 307 -8.19 25.88 -10.19
N GLU A 308 -8.42 25.01 -11.19
CA GLU A 308 -9.51 25.18 -12.14
C GLU A 308 -10.87 24.87 -11.51
N GLU A 309 -11.85 25.71 -11.83
CA GLU A 309 -13.23 25.52 -11.35
C GLU A 309 -13.84 24.21 -11.85
N SER A 310 -13.51 23.80 -13.07
CA SER A 310 -13.93 22.50 -13.63
C SER A 310 -13.38 21.33 -12.83
N PHE A 311 -12.11 21.37 -12.45
CA PHE A 311 -11.49 20.36 -11.60
C PHE A 311 -12.17 20.30 -10.23
N GLY A 312 -12.40 21.46 -9.59
CA GLY A 312 -13.11 21.55 -8.32
C GLY A 312 -14.52 20.97 -8.36
N ARG A 313 -15.29 21.23 -9.43
CA ARG A 313 -16.63 20.65 -9.62
C ARG A 313 -16.58 19.13 -9.76
N THR A 314 -15.61 18.60 -10.50
CA THR A 314 -15.40 17.15 -10.65
C THR A 314 -15.08 16.50 -9.30
N VAL A 315 -14.12 17.06 -8.55
CA VAL A 315 -13.75 16.57 -7.21
C VAL A 315 -14.94 16.60 -6.25
N ALA A 316 -15.76 17.67 -6.27
CA ALA A 316 -16.95 17.77 -5.43
C ALA A 316 -17.99 16.68 -5.75
N ALA A 317 -18.26 16.43 -7.03
CA ALA A 317 -19.22 15.39 -7.45
C ALA A 317 -18.74 13.98 -7.06
N HIS A 318 -17.44 13.70 -7.19
CA HIS A 318 -16.87 12.43 -6.74
C HIS A 318 -16.88 12.29 -5.21
N THR A 319 -16.62 13.39 -4.49
CA THR A 319 -16.71 13.43 -3.02
C THR A 319 -18.11 13.03 -2.55
N GLU A 320 -19.17 13.55 -3.19
CA GLU A 320 -20.56 13.19 -2.88
C GLU A 320 -20.82 11.69 -3.13
N THR A 321 -20.34 11.17 -4.27
CA THR A 321 -20.50 9.77 -4.65
C THR A 321 -19.81 8.85 -3.64
N LEU A 322 -18.55 9.12 -3.29
CA LEU A 322 -17.77 8.34 -2.32
C LEU A 322 -18.36 8.43 -0.92
N GLY A 323 -18.74 9.64 -0.49
CA GLY A 323 -19.36 9.92 0.80
C GLY A 323 -20.73 9.24 0.97
N THR A 324 -21.40 8.90 -0.12
CA THR A 324 -22.66 8.13 -0.08
C THR A 324 -22.42 6.63 -0.15
N ARG A 325 -21.61 6.16 -1.12
CA ARG A 325 -21.45 4.73 -1.41
C ARG A 325 -20.65 4.00 -0.35
N LEU A 326 -19.54 4.58 0.13
CA LEU A 326 -18.63 3.85 1.03
C LEU A 326 -19.21 3.58 2.42
N PRO A 327 -19.88 4.51 3.11
CA PRO A 327 -20.58 4.19 4.36
C PRO A 327 -21.66 3.13 4.18
N ALA A 328 -22.38 3.15 3.04
CA ALA A 328 -23.41 2.17 2.74
C ALA A 328 -22.83 0.73 2.59
N LEU A 329 -21.59 0.59 2.10
CA LEU A 329 -20.91 -0.70 2.07
C LEU A 329 -20.65 -1.25 3.47
N VAL A 330 -20.25 -0.40 4.44
CA VAL A 330 -20.05 -0.82 5.83
C VAL A 330 -21.36 -1.31 6.44
N ALA A 331 -22.46 -0.58 6.23
CA ALA A 331 -23.78 -0.98 6.70
C ALA A 331 -24.27 -2.30 6.09
N ARG A 332 -23.90 -2.56 4.83
CA ARG A 332 -24.30 -3.76 4.09
C ARG A 332 -23.46 -5.00 4.43
N PHE A 333 -22.16 -4.81 4.72
CA PHE A 333 -21.21 -5.91 4.99
C PHE A 333 -20.58 -5.82 6.39
N PRO A 334 -21.38 -5.78 7.48
CA PRO A 334 -20.87 -5.56 8.84
C PRO A 334 -20.03 -6.73 9.37
N ARG A 335 -20.13 -7.91 8.75
CA ARG A 335 -19.28 -9.07 9.07
C ARG A 335 -17.84 -8.91 8.59
N LEU A 336 -17.63 -8.09 7.56
CA LEU A 336 -16.32 -7.88 6.94
C LEU A 336 -15.72 -6.55 7.39
N LEU A 337 -16.52 -5.49 7.38
CA LEU A 337 -16.10 -4.11 7.59
C LEU A 337 -16.44 -3.64 9.01
N ALA A 338 -15.42 -3.11 9.70
CA ALA A 338 -15.56 -2.52 11.02
C ALA A 338 -15.97 -1.05 10.94
N ALA A 339 -15.41 -0.28 10.00
CA ALA A 339 -15.69 1.14 9.86
C ALA A 339 -15.38 1.69 8.46
N HIS A 340 -15.96 2.86 8.17
CA HIS A 340 -15.55 3.75 7.10
C HIS A 340 -14.98 5.02 7.72
N ARG A 341 -13.91 5.55 7.13
CA ARG A 341 -13.30 6.83 7.50
C ARG A 341 -12.93 7.59 6.23
N GLY A 342 -13.03 8.91 6.23
CA GLY A 342 -12.49 9.70 5.13
C GLY A 342 -13.26 10.96 4.78
N ILE A 343 -12.65 11.75 3.91
CA ILE A 343 -13.10 13.08 3.54
C ILE A 343 -12.59 13.45 2.14
N GLY A 344 -13.40 14.19 1.39
CA GLY A 344 -13.07 14.56 0.01
C GLY A 344 -12.89 13.32 -0.88
N MET A 345 -11.68 13.14 -1.39
CA MET A 345 -11.27 12.03 -2.25
C MET A 345 -10.29 11.07 -1.55
N MET A 346 -10.23 11.09 -0.21
CA MET A 346 -9.38 10.22 0.61
C MET A 346 -10.25 9.42 1.58
N HIS A 347 -10.38 8.11 1.33
CA HIS A 347 -11.18 7.21 2.17
C HIS A 347 -10.47 5.91 2.52
N GLY A 348 -10.88 5.36 3.67
CA GLY A 348 -10.47 4.06 4.18
C GLY A 348 -11.70 3.20 4.52
N LEU A 349 -11.64 1.93 4.16
CA LEU A 349 -12.55 0.89 4.65
C LEU A 349 -11.75 -0.04 5.57
N GLU A 350 -12.10 -0.04 6.85
CA GLU A 350 -11.45 -0.86 7.87
C GLU A 350 -12.10 -2.24 7.93
N PHE A 351 -11.30 -3.29 7.79
CA PHE A 351 -11.72 -4.68 7.97
C PHE A 351 -11.53 -5.13 9.42
N HIS A 352 -12.30 -6.12 9.87
CA HIS A 352 -12.12 -6.72 11.20
C HIS A 352 -10.75 -7.38 11.38
N ASP A 353 -10.14 -7.88 10.30
CA ASP A 353 -8.79 -8.44 10.29
C ASP A 353 -8.07 -8.24 8.93
N GLU A 354 -6.74 -8.39 8.93
CA GLU A 354 -5.88 -8.15 7.78
C GLU A 354 -6.06 -9.18 6.65
N THR A 355 -6.49 -10.40 6.99
CA THR A 355 -6.62 -11.49 6.02
C THR A 355 -7.80 -11.25 5.07
N LEU A 356 -8.90 -10.68 5.59
CA LEU A 356 -10.05 -10.22 4.79
C LEU A 356 -9.63 -9.12 3.82
N GLY A 357 -8.87 -8.13 4.29
CA GLY A 357 -8.34 -7.06 3.44
C GLY A 357 -7.46 -7.60 2.31
N GLY A 358 -6.62 -8.59 2.61
CA GLY A 358 -5.78 -9.28 1.62
C GLY A 358 -6.59 -10.01 0.55
N MET A 359 -7.63 -10.75 0.97
CA MET A 359 -8.54 -11.43 0.04
C MET A 359 -9.27 -10.45 -0.88
N VAL A 360 -9.79 -9.35 -0.33
CA VAL A 360 -10.48 -8.31 -1.11
C VAL A 360 -9.52 -7.65 -2.10
N LEU A 361 -8.30 -7.32 -1.69
CA LEU A 361 -7.28 -6.75 -2.59
C LEU A 361 -6.96 -7.68 -3.76
N ALA A 362 -6.76 -8.98 -3.49
CA ALA A 362 -6.48 -9.96 -4.52
C ALA A 362 -7.65 -10.10 -5.52
N LEU A 363 -8.89 -10.12 -5.01
CA LEU A 363 -10.09 -10.22 -5.85
C LEU A 363 -10.34 -8.94 -6.66
N LEU A 364 -10.15 -7.74 -6.09
CA LEU A 364 -10.20 -6.48 -6.83
C LEU A 364 -9.25 -6.52 -8.03
N LEU A 365 -7.99 -6.92 -7.81
CA LEU A 365 -6.99 -7.03 -8.87
C LEU A 365 -7.41 -8.09 -9.91
N ARG A 366 -7.97 -9.22 -9.47
CA ARG A 366 -8.56 -10.24 -10.35
C ARG A 366 -9.76 -9.71 -11.14
N HIS A 367 -10.44 -8.66 -10.70
CA HIS A 367 -11.51 -7.99 -11.44
C HIS A 367 -11.06 -6.72 -12.18
N GLY A 368 -9.76 -6.44 -12.24
CA GLY A 368 -9.21 -5.33 -13.01
C GLY A 368 -9.32 -3.99 -12.29
N VAL A 369 -9.40 -4.00 -10.95
CA VAL A 369 -9.41 -2.81 -10.11
C VAL A 369 -8.25 -2.87 -9.12
N THR A 370 -7.51 -1.78 -8.98
CA THR A 370 -6.38 -1.69 -8.06
C THR A 370 -6.71 -0.81 -6.86
N SER A 371 -6.21 -1.24 -5.71
CA SER A 371 -6.26 -0.53 -4.42
C SER A 371 -5.06 -0.99 -3.58
N THR A 372 -4.88 -0.44 -2.38
CA THR A 372 -3.86 -0.88 -1.42
C THR A 372 -4.35 -0.65 0.01
N TYR A 373 -3.60 -1.14 0.98
CA TYR A 373 -3.80 -0.85 2.40
C TYR A 373 -3.04 0.40 2.87
N SER A 374 -3.44 0.99 4.00
CA SER A 374 -2.68 2.04 4.72
C SER A 374 -1.43 1.45 5.38
N LEU A 375 -0.26 2.07 5.19
CA LEU A 375 1.03 1.46 5.54
C LEU A 375 1.18 1.10 7.03
N TYR A 376 0.62 1.89 7.94
CA TYR A 376 0.69 1.66 9.38
C TYR A 376 -0.57 1.00 9.96
N HIS A 377 -1.57 0.77 9.10
CA HIS A 377 -2.79 0.08 9.47
C HIS A 377 -3.31 -0.76 8.30
N ASN A 378 -2.71 -1.95 8.15
CA ASN A 378 -2.95 -2.87 7.03
C ASN A 378 -4.36 -3.47 6.97
N ARG A 379 -5.20 -3.25 8.00
CA ARG A 379 -6.64 -3.54 7.98
C ARG A 379 -7.46 -2.51 7.21
N VAL A 380 -6.89 -1.34 6.90
CA VAL A 380 -7.61 -0.28 6.20
C VAL A 380 -7.26 -0.31 4.73
N LEU A 381 -8.22 -0.70 3.90
CA LEU A 381 -8.17 -0.58 2.46
C LEU A 381 -8.40 0.87 2.04
N ARG A 382 -7.52 1.40 1.20
CA ARG A 382 -7.60 2.78 0.71
C ARG A 382 -8.45 2.87 -0.54
N VAL A 383 -9.49 3.70 -0.47
CA VAL A 383 -10.25 4.16 -1.63
C VAL A 383 -9.88 5.62 -1.86
N GLN A 384 -8.91 5.83 -2.72
CA GLN A 384 -8.33 7.13 -3.05
C GLN A 384 -8.02 7.16 -4.56
N PRO A 385 -9.05 7.19 -5.43
CA PRO A 385 -8.84 7.23 -6.88
C PRO A 385 -8.13 8.53 -7.30
N PRO A 386 -7.52 8.56 -8.50
CA PRO A 386 -7.13 9.80 -9.14
C PRO A 386 -8.32 10.77 -9.17
N MET A 387 -8.09 12.05 -8.87
CA MET A 387 -9.15 13.06 -8.78
C MET A 387 -9.80 13.38 -10.13
N VAL A 388 -9.16 12.97 -11.22
CA VAL A 388 -9.65 13.10 -12.61
C VAL A 388 -10.37 11.85 -13.11
N ILE A 389 -10.59 10.84 -12.26
CA ILE A 389 -11.34 9.63 -12.63
C ILE A 389 -12.69 10.01 -13.26
N SER A 390 -13.13 9.32 -14.30
CA SER A 390 -14.44 9.65 -14.88
C SER A 390 -15.57 9.19 -13.94
N PRO A 391 -16.77 9.82 -13.98
CA PRO A 391 -17.92 9.33 -13.21
C PRO A 391 -18.29 7.87 -13.51
N ALA A 392 -18.11 7.44 -14.77
CA ALA A 392 -18.38 6.07 -15.19
C ALA A 392 -17.36 5.09 -14.59
N ASP A 393 -16.08 5.44 -14.60
CA ASP A 393 -15.02 4.61 -14.02
C ASP A 393 -15.15 4.55 -12.50
N LEU A 394 -15.45 5.67 -11.84
CA LEU A 394 -15.69 5.68 -10.41
C LEU A 394 -16.87 4.76 -10.04
N ALA A 395 -17.97 4.85 -10.77
CA ALA A 395 -19.12 3.96 -10.57
C ALA A 395 -18.73 2.49 -10.78
N TYR A 396 -18.06 2.18 -11.90
CA TYR A 396 -17.59 0.82 -12.19
C TYR A 396 -16.67 0.28 -11.09
N GLY A 397 -15.68 1.05 -10.64
CA GLY A 397 -14.77 0.63 -9.59
C GLY A 397 -15.50 0.33 -8.27
N LEU A 398 -16.45 1.18 -7.89
CA LEU A 398 -17.26 0.97 -6.68
C LEU A 398 -18.20 -0.25 -6.80
N ASP A 399 -18.75 -0.50 -7.99
CA ASP A 399 -19.58 -1.67 -8.25
C ASP A 399 -18.75 -2.97 -8.20
N VAL A 400 -17.51 -2.94 -8.71
CA VAL A 400 -16.57 -4.06 -8.56
C VAL A 400 -16.23 -4.30 -7.10
N LEU A 401 -15.94 -3.25 -6.32
CA LEU A 401 -15.67 -3.34 -4.89
C LEU A 401 -16.85 -3.97 -4.14
N GLU A 402 -18.06 -3.50 -4.39
CA GLU A 402 -19.28 -4.06 -3.79
C GLU A 402 -19.49 -5.53 -4.14
N ARG A 403 -19.27 -5.91 -5.40
CA ARG A 403 -19.35 -7.31 -5.85
C ARG A 403 -18.32 -8.19 -5.16
N VAL A 404 -17.08 -7.72 -5.03
CA VAL A 404 -16.02 -8.44 -4.33
C VAL A 404 -16.36 -8.62 -2.86
N LEU A 405 -16.85 -7.58 -2.19
CA LEU A 405 -17.31 -7.67 -0.80
C LEU A 405 -18.44 -8.70 -0.65
N ALA A 406 -19.40 -8.72 -1.58
CA ALA A 406 -20.47 -9.72 -1.58
C ALA A 406 -19.94 -11.15 -1.79
N GLU A 407 -18.95 -11.35 -2.66
CA GLU A 407 -18.30 -12.65 -2.85
C GLU A 407 -17.62 -13.12 -1.56
N VAL A 408 -16.88 -12.24 -0.88
CA VAL A 408 -16.19 -12.56 0.38
C VAL A 408 -17.17 -12.79 1.53
N ASP A 409 -18.27 -12.03 1.58
CA ASP A 409 -19.30 -12.18 2.61
C ASP A 409 -20.05 -13.50 2.45
N ALA A 410 -20.36 -13.92 1.22
CA ALA A 410 -21.00 -15.22 0.96
C ALA A 410 -20.13 -16.42 1.40
N ARG A 411 -18.79 -16.27 1.39
CA ARG A 411 -17.87 -17.31 1.91
C ARG A 411 -17.95 -17.47 3.43
N GLN A 412 -18.46 -16.47 4.16
CA GLN A 412 -18.67 -16.56 5.61
C GLN A 412 -19.79 -17.54 5.97
N ASP A 413 -20.69 -17.83 5.04
CA ASP A 413 -21.85 -18.69 5.24
C ASP A 413 -21.58 -20.16 4.88
N ASP A 414 -20.32 -20.57 4.72
CA ASP A 414 -19.97 -21.95 4.35
C ASP A 414 -20.52 -22.97 5.37
N PRO A 415 -21.54 -23.76 4.99
CA PRO A 415 -22.21 -24.69 5.91
C PRO A 415 -21.32 -25.88 6.30
N THR A 416 -20.17 -26.03 5.65
CA THR A 416 -19.19 -27.08 5.96
C THR A 416 -18.27 -26.71 7.13
N GLY A 417 -18.46 -25.52 7.74
CA GLY A 417 -17.72 -25.06 8.93
C GLY A 417 -16.28 -24.64 8.63
N ARG A 418 -15.99 -24.28 7.37
CA ARG A 418 -14.66 -23.81 6.97
C ARG A 418 -14.34 -22.45 7.57
N PRO A 419 -13.05 -22.16 7.86
CA PRO A 419 -12.65 -20.80 8.14
C PRO A 419 -12.94 -19.92 6.93
N ALA A 420 -13.50 -18.74 7.19
CA ALA A 420 -13.75 -17.68 6.23
C ALA A 420 -12.57 -17.41 5.29
N VAL A 421 -11.36 -17.36 5.87
CA VAL A 421 -10.09 -17.26 5.15
C VAL A 421 -9.21 -18.43 5.58
N PRO A 422 -9.00 -19.45 4.71
CA PRO A 422 -8.04 -20.51 5.01
C PRO A 422 -6.65 -19.91 5.20
N CYS A 423 -5.91 -20.34 6.21
CA CYS A 423 -4.54 -19.89 6.47
C CYS A 423 -3.58 -21.08 6.50
N SER A 424 -2.29 -20.81 6.34
CA SER A 424 -1.26 -21.83 6.55
C SER A 424 -1.27 -22.30 8.01
N PRO A 425 -1.32 -23.61 8.31
CA PRO A 425 -1.42 -24.74 7.39
C PRO A 425 -2.87 -25.06 6.97
N VAL A 426 -3.06 -25.48 5.72
CA VAL A 426 -4.35 -26.04 5.24
C VAL A 426 -4.28 -27.56 5.27
N THR A 427 -5.29 -28.20 5.88
CA THR A 427 -5.42 -29.66 5.88
C THR A 427 -6.78 -30.10 5.33
N ARG A 428 -6.77 -31.13 4.48
CA ARG A 428 -7.98 -31.76 3.93
C ARG A 428 -7.89 -33.27 4.07
N THR A 429 -9.04 -33.88 4.27
CA THR A 429 -9.16 -35.34 4.31
C THR A 429 -10.28 -35.78 3.39
N ALA A 430 -10.03 -36.79 2.57
CA ALA A 430 -11.05 -37.41 1.72
C ALA A 430 -10.97 -38.94 1.80
N LEU A 431 -12.11 -39.59 1.59
CA LEU A 431 -12.19 -41.03 1.41
C LEU A 431 -12.04 -41.35 -0.08
N VAL A 432 -11.14 -42.26 -0.41
CA VAL A 432 -10.86 -42.70 -1.78
C VAL A 432 -11.16 -44.21 -1.87
N PRO A 433 -11.90 -44.69 -2.89
CA PRO A 433 -12.36 -46.07 -2.96
C PRO A 433 -11.31 -47.05 -3.50
N VAL A 434 -10.10 -47.00 -2.96
CA VAL A 434 -9.01 -47.95 -3.23
C VAL A 434 -8.30 -48.38 -1.95
N PRO A 435 -7.67 -49.57 -1.90
CA PRO A 435 -6.83 -49.99 -0.78
C PRO A 435 -5.60 -49.09 -0.59
N CYS A 436 -5.14 -48.97 0.65
CA CYS A 436 -4.02 -48.08 0.99
C CYS A 436 -2.73 -48.38 0.21
N ALA A 437 -2.44 -49.66 -0.04
CA ALA A 437 -1.23 -50.08 -0.74
C ALA A 437 -1.17 -49.53 -2.18
N GLU A 438 -2.29 -49.61 -2.90
CA GLU A 438 -2.41 -49.12 -4.27
C GLU A 438 -2.27 -47.60 -4.34
N LEU A 439 -2.93 -46.91 -3.41
CA LEU A 439 -2.87 -45.46 -3.38
C LEU A 439 -1.50 -44.92 -2.97
N ARG A 440 -0.80 -45.61 -2.06
CA ARG A 440 0.59 -45.28 -1.70
C ARG A 440 1.55 -45.49 -2.86
N ASP A 441 1.40 -46.58 -3.62
CA ASP A 441 2.20 -46.81 -4.83
C ASP A 441 1.99 -45.70 -5.87
N LEU A 442 0.74 -45.31 -6.11
CA LEU A 442 0.41 -44.19 -6.99
C LEU A 442 1.10 -42.89 -6.55
N LEU A 443 0.99 -42.54 -5.27
CA LEU A 443 1.62 -41.33 -4.73
C LEU A 443 3.16 -41.40 -4.76
N HIS A 444 3.76 -42.58 -4.56
CA HIS A 444 5.21 -42.74 -4.69
C HIS A 444 5.68 -42.53 -6.13
N ARG A 445 4.88 -42.95 -7.11
CA ARG A 445 5.13 -42.71 -8.55
C ARG A 445 4.81 -41.26 -8.97
N GLN A 446 3.80 -40.64 -8.36
CA GLN A 446 3.34 -39.28 -8.66
C GLN A 446 3.29 -38.43 -7.38
N PRO A 447 4.46 -38.01 -6.86
CA PRO A 447 4.55 -37.35 -5.54
C PRO A 447 3.84 -36.00 -5.46
N HIS A 448 3.54 -35.38 -6.60
CA HIS A 448 2.87 -34.08 -6.70
C HIS A 448 1.39 -34.19 -7.10
N LEU A 449 0.82 -35.41 -7.12
CA LEU A 449 -0.56 -35.65 -7.58
C LEU A 449 -1.62 -34.79 -6.86
N LEU A 450 -1.41 -34.57 -5.57
CA LEU A 450 -2.30 -33.79 -4.68
C LEU A 450 -1.69 -32.43 -4.28
N ASP A 451 -0.77 -31.91 -5.10
CA ASP A 451 -0.19 -30.60 -4.90
C ASP A 451 -1.05 -29.50 -5.56
N PRO A 452 -1.64 -28.57 -4.79
CA PRO A 452 -2.49 -27.50 -5.33
C PRO A 452 -1.75 -26.53 -6.26
N PHE A 453 -0.42 -26.46 -6.14
CA PHE A 453 0.40 -25.61 -6.97
C PHE A 453 0.87 -26.31 -8.25
N ALA A 454 0.85 -27.64 -8.36
CA ALA A 454 1.39 -28.32 -9.54
C ALA A 454 0.62 -27.94 -10.82
N LEU A 455 1.37 -27.58 -11.88
CA LEU A 455 0.78 -27.30 -13.20
C LEU A 455 0.29 -28.60 -13.87
N ASP A 456 1.15 -29.62 -13.86
CA ASP A 456 0.82 -31.00 -14.23
C ASP A 456 1.21 -31.90 -13.04
N PRO A 457 0.24 -32.31 -12.20
CA PRO A 457 0.48 -33.14 -11.02
C PRO A 457 1.05 -34.54 -11.34
N SER A 458 0.91 -35.01 -12.59
CA SER A 458 1.22 -36.40 -12.98
C SER A 458 2.59 -36.57 -13.66
N GLY A 459 3.20 -35.48 -14.14
CA GLY A 459 4.38 -35.51 -15.01
C GLY A 459 5.75 -35.43 -14.33
N TRP A 460 5.83 -35.55 -13.00
CA TRP A 460 7.06 -35.29 -12.25
C TRP A 460 7.74 -36.56 -11.73
N ALA A 461 9.03 -36.71 -12.06
CA ALA A 461 9.91 -37.72 -11.49
C ALA A 461 11.16 -37.05 -10.88
N PRO A 462 11.39 -37.16 -9.55
CA PRO A 462 12.60 -36.63 -8.91
C PRO A 462 13.85 -37.41 -9.32
N THR A 463 15.03 -36.80 -9.15
CA THR A 463 16.33 -37.47 -9.29
C THR A 463 16.56 -38.50 -8.18
N ASP A 464 17.59 -39.33 -8.30
CA ASP A 464 17.89 -40.41 -7.35
C ASP A 464 18.13 -39.91 -5.90
N ASP A 465 18.52 -38.64 -5.72
CA ASP A 465 18.68 -37.97 -4.43
C ASP A 465 17.37 -37.35 -3.89
N GLY A 466 16.25 -37.54 -4.59
CA GLY A 466 14.94 -37.00 -4.25
C GLY A 466 14.73 -35.54 -4.63
N LEU A 467 15.63 -34.92 -5.41
CA LEU A 467 15.51 -33.53 -5.83
C LEU A 467 14.73 -33.41 -7.16
N THR A 468 13.84 -32.43 -7.24
CA THR A 468 13.20 -31.99 -8.49
C THR A 468 13.71 -30.58 -8.77
N PRO A 469 14.77 -30.41 -9.60
CA PRO A 469 15.47 -29.12 -9.73
C PRO A 469 14.65 -28.03 -10.45
N GLU A 470 13.60 -28.40 -11.18
CA GLU A 470 12.74 -27.45 -11.90
C GLU A 470 11.26 -27.85 -11.79
N PHE A 471 10.69 -27.90 -10.59
CA PHE A 471 9.25 -28.09 -10.37
C PHE A 471 8.46 -26.91 -10.94
N ALA A 472 7.53 -27.16 -11.86
CA ALA A 472 6.66 -26.14 -12.45
C ALA A 472 5.29 -26.14 -11.80
N GLY A 473 4.99 -25.04 -11.12
CA GLY A 473 3.72 -24.80 -10.47
C GLY A 473 2.98 -23.57 -10.96
N THR A 474 1.92 -23.23 -10.24
CA THR A 474 1.09 -22.05 -10.44
C THR A 474 0.81 -21.35 -9.13
N LEU A 475 0.92 -20.02 -9.12
CA LEU A 475 0.39 -19.15 -8.08
C LEU A 475 -0.73 -18.30 -8.69
N GLY A 476 -1.99 -18.68 -8.43
CA GLY A 476 -3.12 -18.11 -9.16
C GLY A 476 -3.04 -18.46 -10.65
N HIS A 477 -2.87 -17.46 -11.51
CA HIS A 477 -2.71 -17.64 -12.96
C HIS A 477 -1.24 -17.68 -13.42
N ASP A 478 -0.31 -17.35 -12.53
CA ASP A 478 1.11 -17.26 -12.86
C ASP A 478 1.76 -18.63 -12.88
N ARG A 479 2.44 -18.95 -13.97
CA ARG A 479 3.36 -20.09 -14.01
C ARG A 479 4.64 -19.70 -13.28
N VAL A 480 5.06 -20.56 -12.38
CA VAL A 480 6.27 -20.40 -11.56
C VAL A 480 7.08 -21.68 -11.57
N VAL A 481 8.39 -21.56 -11.38
CA VAL A 481 9.29 -22.71 -11.22
C VAL A 481 10.16 -22.53 -9.99
N TRP A 482 10.33 -23.61 -9.22
CA TRP A 482 11.24 -23.70 -8.08
C TRP A 482 11.80 -25.12 -7.94
N ALA A 483 12.69 -25.38 -6.99
CA ALA A 483 13.23 -26.72 -6.74
C ALA A 483 12.54 -27.37 -5.53
N ASP A 484 12.24 -28.66 -5.61
CA ASP A 484 11.61 -29.43 -4.52
C ASP A 484 12.47 -30.59 -4.05
N ARG A 485 12.39 -30.92 -2.77
CA ARG A 485 12.88 -32.19 -2.22
C ARG A 485 11.71 -33.09 -1.87
N VAL A 486 11.66 -34.28 -2.46
CA VAL A 486 10.62 -35.28 -2.28
C VAL A 486 11.14 -36.43 -1.43
N THR A 487 10.36 -36.83 -0.42
CA THR A 487 10.63 -37.99 0.43
C THR A 487 9.42 -38.92 0.41
N ARG A 488 9.65 -40.18 0.02
CA ARG A 488 8.65 -41.26 0.10
C ARG A 488 8.67 -41.84 1.50
N THR A 489 7.51 -41.94 2.13
CA THR A 489 7.36 -42.54 3.47
C THR A 489 6.49 -43.79 3.40
N PRO A 490 6.52 -44.69 4.41
CA PRO A 490 5.62 -45.83 4.46
C PRO A 490 4.13 -45.46 4.45
N GLU A 491 3.80 -44.25 4.88
CA GLU A 491 2.42 -43.75 4.99
C GLU A 491 2.00 -42.88 3.81
N GLY A 492 2.91 -42.46 2.93
CA GLY A 492 2.62 -41.59 1.78
C GLY A 492 3.85 -40.83 1.26
N VAL A 493 3.73 -39.52 1.06
CA VAL A 493 4.77 -38.66 0.47
C VAL A 493 4.86 -37.32 1.19
N THR A 494 6.08 -36.80 1.30
CA THR A 494 6.34 -35.41 1.64
C THR A 494 7.11 -34.74 0.50
N ALA A 495 6.74 -33.52 0.12
CA ALA A 495 7.48 -32.66 -0.79
C ALA A 495 7.69 -31.30 -0.14
N SER A 496 8.95 -30.85 -0.06
CA SER A 496 9.32 -29.57 0.53
C SER A 496 10.05 -28.70 -0.50
N ALA A 497 9.62 -27.45 -0.69
CA ALA A 497 10.34 -26.52 -1.52
C ALA A 497 11.73 -26.25 -0.93
N VAL A 498 12.75 -26.30 -1.79
CA VAL A 498 14.06 -25.77 -1.48
C VAL A 498 13.91 -24.26 -1.33
N PRO A 499 14.34 -23.66 -0.21
CA PRO A 499 14.15 -22.23 0.01
C PRO A 499 14.72 -21.39 -1.14
N ASP A 500 13.91 -20.45 -1.64
CA ASP A 500 14.23 -19.63 -2.80
C ASP A 500 13.66 -18.20 -2.65
N TRP A 501 13.39 -17.54 -3.78
CA TRP A 501 12.84 -16.19 -3.81
C TRP A 501 11.33 -16.11 -3.49
N ILE A 502 10.58 -17.21 -3.59
CA ILE A 502 9.14 -17.26 -3.25
C ILE A 502 8.93 -17.86 -1.87
N TRP A 503 9.58 -19.00 -1.62
CA TRP A 503 9.28 -19.84 -0.47
C TRP A 503 10.43 -19.78 0.53
N ARG A 504 10.17 -19.24 1.71
CA ARG A 504 11.02 -19.54 2.87
C ARG A 504 10.79 -20.99 3.32
N ARG A 505 9.54 -21.43 3.27
CA ARG A 505 9.11 -22.80 3.52
C ARG A 505 7.83 -23.10 2.75
N LEU A 506 7.76 -24.28 2.15
CA LEU A 506 6.53 -24.84 1.60
C LEU A 506 6.62 -26.36 1.73
N ASP A 507 5.87 -26.91 2.67
CA ASP A 507 5.79 -28.34 2.97
C ASP A 507 4.42 -28.89 2.54
N ARG A 508 4.43 -29.90 1.68
CA ARG A 508 3.24 -30.66 1.27
C ARG A 508 3.38 -32.08 1.75
N THR A 509 2.46 -32.52 2.59
CA THR A 509 2.44 -33.88 3.15
C THR A 509 1.15 -34.56 2.76
N VAL A 510 1.25 -35.75 2.16
CA VAL A 510 0.13 -36.62 1.85
C VAL A 510 0.29 -37.90 2.65
N ARG A 511 -0.71 -38.24 3.46
CA ARG A 511 -0.76 -39.48 4.25
C ARG A 511 -1.98 -40.29 3.86
N VAL A 512 -1.80 -41.60 3.73
CA VAL A 512 -2.84 -42.57 3.41
C VAL A 512 -3.00 -43.52 4.60
N ARG A 513 -4.18 -43.50 5.23
CA ARG A 513 -4.53 -44.34 6.38
C ARG A 513 -5.66 -45.32 6.02
N PRO A 514 -5.68 -46.50 6.63
CA PRO A 514 -6.81 -47.42 6.48
C PRO A 514 -8.08 -46.81 7.08
N VAL A 515 -9.23 -47.21 6.55
CA VAL A 515 -10.54 -46.90 7.12
C VAL A 515 -10.98 -48.08 7.97
N ASP A 516 -11.34 -47.84 9.22
CA ASP A 516 -11.72 -48.91 10.16
C ASP A 516 -12.88 -49.74 9.59
N GLY A 517 -12.63 -51.02 9.35
CA GLY A 517 -13.61 -51.97 8.84
C GLY A 517 -13.86 -51.93 7.32
N ASP A 518 -13.07 -51.18 6.53
CA ASP A 518 -13.19 -51.13 5.07
C ASP A 518 -11.81 -51.11 4.36
N ASP A 519 -11.28 -52.29 4.07
CA ASP A 519 -9.99 -52.47 3.37
C ASP A 519 -10.02 -52.03 1.89
N ARG A 520 -11.21 -51.69 1.37
CA ARG A 520 -11.39 -51.21 -0.01
C ARG A 520 -11.38 -49.69 -0.09
N ARG A 521 -11.26 -48.99 1.05
CA ARG A 521 -11.19 -47.54 1.11
C ARG A 521 -9.96 -47.08 1.86
N SER A 522 -9.49 -45.90 1.47
CA SER A 522 -8.39 -45.21 2.13
C SER A 522 -8.81 -43.81 2.53
N ALA A 523 -8.39 -43.40 3.73
CA ALA A 523 -8.44 -42.00 4.13
C ALA A 523 -7.15 -41.31 3.69
N VAL A 524 -7.27 -40.31 2.81
CA VAL A 524 -6.15 -39.49 2.36
C VAL A 524 -6.19 -38.16 3.10
N GLU A 525 -5.16 -37.87 3.88
CA GLU A 525 -4.93 -36.59 4.53
C GLU A 525 -3.85 -35.82 3.75
N VAL A 526 -4.19 -34.63 3.27
CA VAL A 526 -3.25 -33.71 2.62
C VAL A 526 -3.09 -32.50 3.51
N ARG A 527 -1.86 -32.16 3.87
CA ARG A 527 -1.48 -30.98 4.65
C ARG A 527 -0.50 -30.13 3.86
N ILE A 528 -0.84 -28.87 3.65
CA ILE A 528 -0.04 -27.87 2.96
C ILE A 528 0.31 -26.76 3.95
N ASP A 529 1.60 -26.50 4.15
CA ASP A 529 2.11 -25.58 5.15
C ASP A 529 3.19 -24.70 4.53
N TRP A 530 2.94 -23.39 4.47
CA TRP A 530 3.81 -22.42 3.81
C TRP A 530 4.18 -21.24 4.71
N ASP A 531 5.29 -20.59 4.35
CA ASP A 531 5.80 -19.30 4.85
C ASP A 531 6.56 -18.64 3.68
N THR A 532 6.14 -17.45 3.28
CA THR A 532 6.78 -16.73 2.17
C THR A 532 7.98 -15.88 2.64
N GLY A 533 8.20 -15.77 3.95
CA GLY A 533 9.21 -14.89 4.53
C GLY A 533 8.78 -13.42 4.54
N SER A 534 7.48 -13.13 4.42
CA SER A 534 6.92 -11.78 4.34
C SER A 534 6.63 -11.12 5.70
N GLY A 535 6.98 -11.80 6.81
CA GLY A 535 6.92 -11.24 8.16
C GLY A 535 5.52 -10.74 8.50
N PRO A 536 5.34 -9.44 8.85
CA PRO A 536 4.04 -8.90 9.25
C PRO A 536 2.98 -8.90 8.13
N TYR A 537 3.37 -9.18 6.88
CA TYR A 537 2.46 -9.25 5.74
C TYR A 537 1.92 -10.67 5.47
N GLU A 538 2.40 -11.71 6.18
CA GLU A 538 1.89 -13.08 5.99
C GLU A 538 0.35 -13.20 6.13
N PRO A 539 -0.32 -12.54 7.10
CA PRO A 539 -1.78 -12.55 7.17
C PRO A 539 -2.46 -11.99 5.90
N LEU A 540 -1.93 -10.90 5.35
CA LEU A 540 -2.42 -10.31 4.11
C LEU A 540 -2.29 -11.29 2.93
N LEU A 541 -1.13 -11.96 2.81
CA LEU A 541 -0.89 -12.95 1.76
C LEU A 541 -1.70 -14.24 1.95
N ALA A 542 -2.01 -14.60 3.19
CA ALA A 542 -2.90 -15.73 3.49
C ALA A 542 -4.29 -15.53 2.89
N GLY A 543 -4.78 -14.29 2.86
CA GLY A 543 -6.02 -13.90 2.16
C GLY A 543 -6.07 -14.30 0.68
N GLN A 544 -4.92 -14.48 0.04
CA GLN A 544 -4.81 -14.90 -1.35
C GLN A 544 -4.41 -16.36 -1.52
N LEU A 545 -3.35 -16.79 -0.85
CA LEU A 545 -2.83 -18.16 -0.97
C LEU A 545 -3.79 -19.18 -0.37
N GLY A 546 -4.44 -18.83 0.74
CA GLY A 546 -5.35 -19.69 1.46
C GLY A 546 -6.51 -20.22 0.62
N PRO A 547 -7.34 -19.32 0.05
CA PRO A 547 -8.43 -19.72 -0.84
C PRO A 547 -7.94 -20.50 -2.06
N PHE A 548 -6.85 -20.03 -2.70
CA PHE A 548 -6.26 -20.74 -3.83
C PHE A 548 -5.87 -22.18 -3.49
N VAL A 549 -5.16 -22.38 -2.38
CA VAL A 549 -4.73 -23.71 -1.89
C VAL A 549 -5.94 -24.56 -1.54
N SER A 550 -6.89 -24.01 -0.79
CA SER A 550 -8.11 -24.70 -0.37
C SER A 550 -8.92 -25.22 -1.56
N ASP A 551 -9.26 -24.33 -2.50
CA ASP A 551 -10.14 -24.65 -3.62
C ASP A 551 -9.48 -25.66 -4.58
N ARG A 552 -8.17 -25.51 -4.84
CA ARG A 552 -7.41 -26.45 -5.67
C ARG A 552 -7.29 -27.82 -5.03
N LEU A 553 -7.06 -27.87 -3.71
CA LEU A 553 -6.92 -29.13 -3.00
C LEU A 553 -8.23 -29.93 -2.99
N ASP A 554 -9.36 -29.26 -2.77
CA ASP A 554 -10.69 -29.89 -2.85
C ASP A 554 -10.93 -30.48 -4.24
N ALA A 555 -10.61 -29.74 -5.31
CA ALA A 555 -10.74 -30.21 -6.69
C ALA A 555 -9.84 -31.42 -6.99
N LEU A 556 -8.60 -31.43 -6.48
CA LEU A 556 -7.66 -32.53 -6.66
C LEU A 556 -8.14 -33.81 -5.96
N LEU A 557 -8.63 -33.68 -4.72
CA LEU A 557 -9.14 -34.82 -3.94
C LEU A 557 -10.41 -35.40 -4.55
N ALA A 558 -11.35 -34.55 -5.01
CA ALA A 558 -12.56 -34.99 -5.71
C ALA A 558 -12.21 -35.73 -7.01
N ARG A 559 -11.30 -35.18 -7.81
CA ARG A 559 -10.83 -35.82 -9.06
C ARG A 559 -10.19 -37.18 -8.79
N LEU A 560 -9.34 -37.27 -7.77
CA LEU A 560 -8.71 -38.53 -7.37
C LEU A 560 -9.76 -39.58 -6.99
N ALA A 561 -10.74 -39.22 -6.15
CA ALA A 561 -11.81 -40.12 -5.75
C ALA A 561 -12.61 -40.64 -6.96
N ASP A 562 -12.97 -39.76 -7.89
CA ASP A 562 -13.70 -40.11 -9.11
C ASP A 562 -12.90 -41.00 -10.07
N GLU A 563 -11.62 -40.72 -10.25
CA GLU A 563 -10.74 -41.48 -11.13
C GLU A 563 -10.51 -42.90 -10.61
N MET A 564 -10.28 -43.03 -9.29
CA MET A 564 -10.14 -44.32 -8.64
C MET A 564 -11.44 -45.12 -8.67
N ALA A 565 -12.59 -44.46 -8.47
CA ALA A 565 -13.90 -45.12 -8.58
C ALA A 565 -14.14 -45.72 -9.98
N ARG A 566 -13.71 -45.03 -11.05
CA ARG A 566 -13.83 -45.50 -12.44
C ARG A 566 -12.86 -46.63 -12.81
N THR A 567 -11.74 -46.74 -12.11
CA THR A 567 -10.70 -47.74 -12.39
C THR A 567 -11.00 -49.07 -11.66
N CYS A 568 -11.76 -48.99 -10.56
CA CYS A 568 -12.20 -50.16 -9.77
C CYS A 568 -13.58 -50.71 -10.15
N SER A 569 -14.33 -50.04 -11.04
CA SER A 569 -15.59 -50.51 -11.63
C SER A 569 -15.34 -51.30 -12.90
#